data_AF-A0AAD9N2H5-F1
#
_entry.id   AF-A0AAD9N2H5-F1
#
_cell.length_a   1.000
_cell.length_b   1.000
_cell.length_c   1.000
_cell.angle_alpha   90.00
_cell.angle_beta   90.00
_cell.angle_gamma   90.00
#
_symmetry.space_group_name_H-M   'P 1'
#
loop_
_entity.id
_entity.type
_entity.pdbx_description
1 polymer ?
#
loop_
_entity_poly.entity_id
_entity_poly.type
_entity_poly.pdbx_seq_one_letter_code
_entity_poly.pdbx_strand_id
1 'polypeptide(L)'
;MIYDNCPTFVAHSIEQVQRRAALAWTGAYRDTTHAILLKELRWPILSKRREYYDTCQMYKLLNNISPAYLVSHLPLNRVDNVHALRNNNDIRVLLSRTLSYRKLFLPSTIRAWNALDLNIQLSRSLFTFKIL
;
A
#
# COMPACT_ATOMS: atom_id res chain seq x y z
N MET A 1 -1.06 -6.62 3.99
CA MET A 1 -0.95 -8.11 3.96
C MET A 1 -2.20 -8.85 4.45
N ILE A 2 -2.65 -8.76 5.72
CA ILE A 2 -3.83 -9.53 6.19
C ILE A 2 -5.17 -8.78 5.96
N TYR A 3 -5.15 -7.45 5.79
CA TYR A 3 -6.38 -6.64 5.87
C TYR A 3 -6.86 -6.04 4.54
N ASP A 4 -6.25 -6.36 3.39
CA ASP A 4 -6.49 -5.61 2.15
C ASP A 4 -7.83 -5.98 1.49
N ASN A 5 -8.35 -7.19 1.76
CA ASN A 5 -9.70 -7.62 1.37
C ASN A 5 -10.71 -7.47 2.52
N CYS A 6 -10.60 -6.38 3.29
CA CYS A 6 -11.52 -6.08 4.38
C CYS A 6 -12.85 -5.52 3.83
N PRO A 7 -14.02 -5.97 4.34
CA PRO A 7 -15.31 -5.40 3.95
C PRO A 7 -15.40 -3.89 4.23
N THR A 8 -16.18 -3.19 3.41
CA THR A 8 -16.34 -1.73 3.50
C THR A 8 -16.87 -1.26 4.85
N PHE A 9 -17.78 -2.03 5.47
CA PHE A 9 -18.35 -1.68 6.78
C PHE A 9 -17.29 -1.71 7.90
N VAL A 10 -16.37 -2.67 7.87
CA VAL A 10 -15.26 -2.76 8.84
C VAL A 10 -14.25 -1.63 8.59
N ALA A 11 -13.92 -1.36 7.32
CA ALA A 11 -13.06 -0.23 6.98
C ALA A 11 -13.65 1.10 7.46
N HIS A 12 -14.97 1.29 7.29
CA HIS A 12 -15.68 2.46 7.80
C HIS A 12 -15.66 2.52 9.33
N SER A 13 -15.85 1.40 10.02
CA SER A 13 -15.75 1.34 11.49
C SER A 13 -14.37 1.77 11.99
N ILE A 14 -13.29 1.32 11.33
CA ILE A 14 -11.91 1.72 11.65
C ILE A 14 -11.70 3.22 11.40
N GLU A 15 -12.21 3.76 10.30
CA GLU A 15 -12.17 5.21 10.02
C GLU A 15 -12.94 6.02 11.08
N GLN A 16 -14.07 5.52 11.57
CA GLN A 16 -14.81 6.18 12.66
C GLN A 16 -14.03 6.22 13.97
N VAL A 17 -13.22 5.21 14.26
CA VAL A 17 -12.30 5.22 15.42
C VAL A 17 -11.23 6.30 15.23
N GLN A 18 -10.62 6.38 14.05
CA GLN A 18 -9.65 7.43 13.72
C GLN A 18 -10.27 8.83 13.85
N ARG A 19 -11.49 9.03 13.33
CA ARG A 19 -12.22 10.29 13.45
C ARG A 19 -12.47 10.69 14.90
N ARG A 20 -12.87 9.75 15.76
CA ARG A 20 -13.09 10.01 17.20
C ARG A 20 -11.81 10.41 17.90
N ALA A 21 -10.69 9.75 17.58
CA ALA A 21 -9.38 10.14 18.09
C ALA A 21 -9.00 11.56 17.63
N ALA A 22 -9.24 11.88 16.35
CA ALA A 22 -8.99 13.21 15.81
C ALA A 22 -9.80 14.30 16.53
N LEU A 23 -11.11 14.07 16.76
CA LEU A 23 -11.97 14.98 17.53
C LEU A 23 -11.47 15.19 18.96
N ALA A 24 -11.04 14.10 19.62
CA ALA A 24 -10.52 14.19 20.98
C ALA A 24 -9.22 15.01 21.06
N TRP A 25 -8.39 14.95 20.02
CA TRP A 25 -7.12 15.70 19.95
C TRP A 25 -7.32 17.16 19.57
N THR A 26 -8.15 17.46 18.58
CA THR A 26 -8.38 18.84 18.13
C THR A 26 -9.36 19.59 19.02
N GLY A 27 -10.18 18.89 19.81
CA GLY A 27 -11.27 19.50 20.57
C GLY A 27 -12.38 20.06 19.68
N ALA A 28 -12.39 19.70 18.39
CA ALA A 28 -13.37 20.18 17.43
C ALA A 28 -14.78 19.65 17.73
N TYR A 29 -15.78 20.37 17.21
CA TYR A 29 -17.18 20.01 17.40
C TYR A 29 -17.51 18.66 16.74
N ARG A 30 -18.49 17.94 17.29
CA ARG A 30 -18.85 16.58 16.84
C ARG A 30 -19.27 16.52 15.37
N ASP A 31 -19.84 17.60 14.85
CA ASP A 31 -20.31 17.69 13.46
C ASP A 31 -19.24 18.20 12.49
N THR A 32 -18.02 18.48 12.96
CA THR A 32 -16.90 18.80 12.08
C THR A 32 -16.66 17.65 11.11
N THR A 33 -16.53 17.99 9.83
CA THR A 33 -16.36 17.00 8.77
C THR A 33 -15.03 16.27 8.92
N HIS A 34 -15.01 14.99 8.56
CA HIS A 34 -13.81 14.15 8.70
C HIS A 34 -12.61 14.71 7.91
N ALA A 35 -12.86 15.23 6.71
CA ALA A 35 -11.80 15.79 5.86
C ALA A 35 -11.10 17.01 6.49
N ILE A 36 -11.84 17.86 7.21
CA ILE A 36 -11.26 19.03 7.90
C ILE A 36 -10.34 18.56 9.03
N LEU A 37 -10.80 17.62 9.86
CA LEU A 37 -10.01 17.05 10.96
C LEU A 37 -8.72 16.41 10.45
N LEU A 38 -8.82 15.62 9.38
CA LEU A 38 -7.65 14.99 8.77
C LEU A 38 -6.68 16.02 8.18
N LYS A 39 -7.19 17.08 7.56
CA LYS A 39 -6.37 18.17 7.01
C LYS A 39 -5.62 18.91 8.11
N GLU A 40 -6.30 19.23 9.21
CA GLU A 40 -5.74 19.90 10.38
C GLU A 40 -4.61 19.08 11.02
N LEU A 41 -4.85 17.79 11.23
CA LEU A 41 -3.86 16.87 11.81
C LEU A 41 -2.80 16.37 10.80
N ARG A 42 -2.96 16.71 9.51
CA ARG A 42 -2.20 16.13 8.39
C ARG A 42 -2.23 14.60 8.39
N TRP A 43 -3.35 14.03 8.81
CA TRP A 43 -3.55 12.59 8.83
C TRP A 43 -4.06 12.10 7.46
N PRO A 44 -3.42 11.10 6.85
CA PRO A 44 -3.96 10.46 5.67
C PRO A 44 -5.21 9.62 6.00
N ILE A 45 -6.09 9.49 5.00
CA ILE A 45 -7.21 8.53 5.04
C ILE A 45 -6.68 7.09 5.11
N LEU A 46 -7.49 6.18 5.66
CA LEU A 46 -7.15 4.77 5.86
C LEU A 46 -6.71 4.07 4.58
N SER A 47 -7.36 4.36 3.45
CA SER A 47 -7.00 3.77 2.16
C SER A 47 -5.57 4.12 1.75
N LYS A 48 -5.18 5.40 1.88
CA LYS A 48 -3.83 5.88 1.60
C LYS A 48 -2.79 5.33 2.57
N ARG A 49 -3.15 5.21 3.84
CA ARG A 49 -2.30 4.54 4.85
C ARG A 49 -2.01 3.09 4.47
N ARG A 50 -3.04 2.34 4.07
CA ARG A 50 -2.90 0.94 3.66
C ARG A 50 -2.03 0.81 2.42
N GLU A 51 -2.29 1.62 1.39
CA GLU A 51 -1.49 1.67 0.17
C GLU A 51 -0.01 1.90 0.49
N TYR A 52 0.30 2.86 1.37
CA TYR A 52 1.66 3.13 1.84
C TYR A 52 2.31 1.94 2.57
N TYR A 53 1.59 1.30 3.49
CA TYR A 53 2.13 0.14 4.20
C TYR A 53 2.37 -1.05 3.28
N ASP A 54 1.47 -1.25 2.31
CA ASP A 54 1.59 -2.34 1.35
C ASP A 54 2.80 -2.14 0.44
N THR A 55 3.01 -0.94 -0.10
CA THR A 55 4.19 -0.65 -0.92
C THR A 55 5.49 -0.73 -0.12
N CYS A 56 5.49 -0.25 1.14
CA CYS A 56 6.62 -0.45 2.06
C CYS A 56 6.93 -1.93 2.31
N GLN A 57 5.89 -2.75 2.45
CA GLN A 57 6.07 -4.19 2.67
C GLN A 57 6.60 -4.86 1.41
N MET A 58 6.12 -4.46 0.23
CA MET A 58 6.66 -4.92 -1.06
C MET A 58 8.15 -4.57 -1.20
N TYR A 59 8.55 -3.33 -0.86
CA TYR A 59 9.96 -2.94 -0.84
C TYR A 59 10.80 -3.92 -0.01
N LYS A 60 10.35 -4.26 1.20
CA LYS A 60 11.07 -5.19 2.07
C LYS A 60 11.14 -6.61 1.51
N LEU A 61 10.10 -7.07 0.84
CA LEU A 61 10.09 -8.40 0.20
C LEU A 61 11.08 -8.45 -0.97
N LEU A 62 11.07 -7.42 -1.82
CA LEU A 62 11.96 -7.35 -3.00
C LEU A 62 13.44 -7.20 -2.62
N ASN A 63 13.73 -6.58 -1.48
CA ASN A 63 15.09 -6.40 -0.96
C ASN A 63 15.52 -7.49 0.04
N ASN A 64 14.80 -8.61 0.15
CA ASN A 64 15.10 -9.72 1.06
C ASN A 64 15.25 -9.32 2.55
N ILE A 65 14.58 -8.25 2.98
CA ILE A 65 14.57 -7.79 4.38
C ILE A 65 13.52 -8.59 5.18
N SER A 66 12.51 -9.14 4.51
CA SER A 66 11.48 -9.97 5.13
C SER A 66 11.95 -11.41 5.34
N PRO A 67 11.35 -12.15 6.29
CA PRO A 67 11.67 -13.56 6.51
C PRO A 67 11.66 -14.40 5.21
N ALA A 68 12.63 -15.31 5.09
CA ALA A 68 12.84 -16.10 3.87
C ALA A 68 11.59 -16.85 3.39
N TYR A 69 10.77 -17.37 4.31
CA TYR A 69 9.52 -18.06 3.96
C TYR A 69 8.53 -17.17 3.20
N LEU A 70 8.49 -15.86 3.47
CA LEU A 70 7.62 -14.94 2.73
C LEU A 70 8.17 -14.66 1.34
N VAL A 71 9.49 -14.49 1.25
CA VAL A 71 10.18 -14.19 0.00
C VAL A 71 10.07 -15.37 -0.98
N SER A 72 10.19 -16.60 -0.50
CA SER A 72 10.08 -17.81 -1.35
C SER A 72 8.71 -17.99 -2.01
N HIS A 73 7.66 -17.38 -1.46
CA HIS A 73 6.31 -17.41 -2.02
C HIS A 73 6.02 -16.26 -2.98
N LEU A 74 6.94 -15.30 -3.16
CA LEU A 74 6.73 -14.23 -4.11
C LEU A 74 6.94 -14.75 -5.55
N PRO A 75 6.04 -14.41 -6.48
CA PRO A 75 6.25 -14.61 -7.90
C PRO A 75 7.24 -13.54 -8.40
N LEU A 76 8.52 -13.68 -8.07
CA LEU A 76 9.61 -12.77 -8.39
C LEU A 76 10.08 -12.83 -9.85
N ASN A 77 9.20 -13.26 -10.75
CA ASN A 77 9.49 -13.24 -12.17
C ASN A 77 9.34 -11.79 -12.65
N ARG A 78 10.46 -11.07 -12.66
CA ARG A 78 10.58 -9.84 -13.46
C ARG A 78 10.25 -10.20 -14.90
N VAL A 79 9.69 -9.25 -15.64
CA VAL A 79 9.42 -9.50 -17.04
C VAL A 79 10.77 -9.61 -17.76
N ASP A 80 11.30 -10.83 -17.91
CA ASP A 80 12.52 -11.10 -18.66
C ASP A 80 12.21 -10.91 -20.15
N ASN A 81 12.06 -9.66 -20.56
CA ASN A 81 11.96 -9.33 -21.97
C ASN A 81 13.37 -9.36 -22.55
N VAL A 82 13.54 -10.15 -23.60
CA VAL A 82 14.76 -10.18 -24.44
C VAL A 82 15.06 -8.79 -25.03
N HIS A 83 14.07 -7.90 -25.06
CA HIS A 83 14.18 -6.53 -25.55
C HIS A 83 13.96 -5.51 -24.43
N ALA A 84 14.75 -4.43 -24.44
CA ALA A 84 14.65 -3.33 -23.48
C ALA A 84 13.36 -2.52 -23.69
N LEU A 85 12.24 -3.03 -23.19
CA LEU A 85 10.96 -2.35 -23.19
C LEU A 85 10.85 -1.39 -22.00
N ARG A 86 10.00 -0.36 -22.11
CA ARG A 86 9.75 0.60 -21.01
C ARG A 86 9.27 -0.08 -19.72
N ASN A 87 8.70 -1.28 -19.78
CA ASN A 87 8.20 -2.05 -18.64
C ASN A 87 9.21 -3.07 -18.09
N ASN A 88 10.47 -3.07 -18.52
CA ASN A 88 11.42 -4.13 -18.15
C ASN A 88 11.69 -4.18 -16.63
N ASN A 89 11.44 -3.07 -15.92
CA ASN A 89 11.57 -2.98 -14.47
C ASN A 89 10.27 -3.36 -13.73
N ASP A 90 9.16 -3.54 -14.43
CA ASP A 90 7.88 -3.85 -13.82
C ASP A 90 7.81 -5.32 -13.39
N ILE A 91 7.13 -5.57 -12.28
CA ILE A 91 6.84 -6.92 -11.82
C ILE A 91 5.64 -7.44 -12.59
N ARG A 92 5.68 -8.70 -13.03
CA ARG A 92 4.55 -9.30 -13.74
C ARG A 92 3.31 -9.32 -12.86
N VAL A 93 2.25 -8.62 -13.30
CA VAL A 93 0.96 -8.61 -12.59
C VAL A 93 0.33 -10.01 -12.66
N LEU A 94 -0.07 -10.53 -11.49
CA LEU A 94 -0.76 -11.81 -11.39
C LEU A 94 -2.14 -11.76 -12.07
N LEU A 95 -2.38 -12.71 -12.98
CA LEU A 95 -3.68 -12.87 -13.59
C LEU A 95 -4.70 -13.27 -12.52
N SER A 96 -5.84 -12.60 -12.52
CA SER A 96 -6.89 -12.78 -11.50
C SER A 96 -8.23 -13.05 -12.19
N ARG A 97 -8.82 -14.21 -11.91
CA ARG A 97 -10.18 -14.55 -12.39
C ARG A 97 -11.27 -13.89 -11.54
N THR A 98 -11.01 -13.69 -10.25
CA THR A 98 -11.98 -13.13 -9.30
C THR A 98 -11.52 -11.78 -8.77
N LEU A 99 -12.48 -10.89 -8.50
CA LEU A 99 -12.21 -9.60 -7.86
C LEU A 99 -11.64 -9.78 -6.45
N SER A 100 -12.05 -10.81 -5.73
CA SER A 100 -11.52 -11.14 -4.40
C SER A 100 -10.03 -11.43 -4.46
N TYR A 101 -9.60 -12.28 -5.41
CA TYR A 101 -8.17 -12.53 -5.62
C TYR A 101 -7.46 -11.25 -6.05
N ARG A 102 -8.04 -10.47 -6.97
CA ARG A 102 -7.47 -9.19 -7.42
C ARG A 102 -7.22 -8.21 -6.27
N LYS A 103 -8.05 -8.23 -5.22
CA LYS A 103 -7.97 -7.37 -4.03
C LYS A 103 -7.03 -7.90 -2.94
N LEU A 104 -6.54 -9.13 -3.06
CA LEU A 104 -5.52 -9.64 -2.14
C LEU A 104 -4.22 -8.83 -2.27
N PHE A 105 -3.45 -8.85 -1.20
CA PHE A 105 -2.19 -8.14 -1.07
C PHE A 105 -1.29 -8.26 -2.31
N LEU A 106 -0.92 -9.48 -2.74
CA LEU A 106 0.03 -9.64 -3.84
C LEU A 106 -0.42 -8.93 -5.15
N PRO A 107 -1.58 -9.28 -5.75
CA PRO A 107 -2.00 -8.62 -6.98
C PRO A 107 -2.33 -7.14 -6.82
N SER A 108 -2.83 -6.69 -5.67
CA SER A 108 -3.09 -5.25 -5.44
C SER A 108 -1.80 -4.46 -5.32
N THR A 109 -0.87 -4.92 -4.49
CA THR A 109 0.39 -4.24 -4.20
C THR A 109 1.34 -4.30 -5.39
N ILE A 110 1.37 -5.36 -6.20
CA ILE A 110 2.17 -5.39 -7.44
C ILE A 110 1.72 -4.28 -8.40
N ARG A 111 0.40 -4.05 -8.55
CA ARG A 111 -0.10 -2.97 -9.39
C ARG A 111 0.24 -1.60 -8.81
N ALA A 112 0.09 -1.42 -7.49
CA ALA A 112 0.47 -0.18 -6.82
C ALA A 112 1.98 0.09 -6.97
N TRP A 113 2.81 -0.95 -6.85
CA TRP A 113 4.25 -0.88 -7.03
C TRP A 113 4.65 -0.45 -8.44
N ASN A 114 4.11 -1.11 -9.47
CA ASN A 114 4.41 -0.76 -10.87
C ASN A 114 3.90 0.64 -11.25
N ALA A 115 2.92 1.18 -10.51
CA ALA A 115 2.45 2.56 -10.70
C ALA A 115 3.37 3.61 -10.06
N LEU A 116 4.34 3.22 -9.23
CA LEU A 116 5.31 4.14 -8.64
C LEU A 116 6.34 4.59 -9.66
N ASP A 117 6.82 5.82 -9.52
CA ASP A 117 7.94 6.32 -10.31
C ASP A 117 9.20 5.47 -10.09
N LEU A 118 9.95 5.26 -11.18
CA LEU A 118 11.15 4.44 -11.17
C LEU A 118 12.18 4.92 -10.13
N ASN A 119 12.28 6.23 -9.91
CA ASN A 119 13.18 6.82 -8.91
C ASN A 119 12.85 6.36 -7.48
N ILE A 120 11.55 6.15 -7.19
CA ILE A 120 11.08 5.68 -5.89
C ILE A 120 11.35 4.17 -5.76
N GLN A 121 11.08 3.41 -6.82
CA GLN A 121 11.34 1.96 -6.84
C GLN A 121 12.83 1.63 -6.67
N LEU A 122 13.72 2.43 -7.25
CA LEU A 122 15.17 2.28 -7.16
C LEU A 122 15.80 2.93 -5.91
N SER A 123 14.97 3.35 -4.95
CA SER A 123 15.46 3.94 -3.71
C SER A 123 16.40 2.97 -2.96
N ARG A 124 17.57 3.48 -2.54
CA ARG A 124 18.66 2.67 -1.98
C ARG A 124 18.39 2.14 -0.57
N SER A 125 17.43 2.73 0.14
CA SER A 125 17.11 2.33 1.51
C SER A 125 15.61 2.41 1.80
N LEU A 126 15.16 1.59 2.75
CA LEU A 126 13.79 1.66 3.26
C LEU A 126 13.49 3.02 3.88
N PHE A 127 14.48 3.67 4.48
CA PHE A 127 14.31 5.00 5.07
C PHE A 127 13.98 6.04 3.99
N THR A 128 14.76 6.08 2.92
CA THR A 128 14.52 6.97 1.77
C THR A 128 13.19 6.69 1.09
N PHE A 129 12.79 5.41 1.01
CA PHE A 129 11.49 5.02 0.44
C PHE A 129 10.31 5.56 1.27
N LYS A 130 10.43 5.56 2.60
CA LYS A 130 9.35 5.94 3.52
C LYS A 130 9.07 7.44 3.62
N ILE A 131 10.04 8.26 3.24
CA ILE A 131 9.97 9.73 3.34
C ILE A 131 9.21 10.35 2.16
N LEU A 132 9.12 9.62 1.05
CA LEU A 132 8.42 10.02 -0.18
C LEU A 132 6.94 9.62 -0.12
#